data_AF-A0A0F9E8Y2-F1
#
_entry.id   AF-A0A0F9E8Y2-F1
#
_cell.length_a   1.000
_cell.length_b   1.000
_cell.length_c   1.000
_cell.angle_alpha   90.00
_cell.angle_beta   90.00
_cell.angle_gamma   90.00
#
_symmetry.space_group_name_H-M   'P 1'
#
loop_
_entity.id
_entity.type
_entity.pdbx_description
1 polymer ?
#
loop_
_entity_poly.entity_id
_entity_poly.type
_entity_poly.pdbx_seq_one_letter_code
_entity_poly.pdbx_strand_id
1 'polypeptide(L)'
;MQPVLRVLSTRSEKIVNLTPHIVRVFVDGQHSDVLYPASGTEARCSSVQQRPLYQLKNNVPVWTPQDFTGVTGIDEIGADVHGIIVSMPVAQYLREARFPKISRLYVYCPDTSPDAVRRDDDGRVVGTRRLVVYYQPTD
;
A
#
# COMPACT_ATOMS: atom_id res chain seq x y z
N MET A 1 -9.94 -18.54 23.03
CA MET A 1 -8.48 -18.33 22.89
C MET A 1 -8.26 -17.12 21.98
N GLN A 2 -7.83 -15.99 22.52
CA GLN A 2 -7.35 -14.88 21.70
C GLN A 2 -5.93 -15.22 21.23
N PRO A 3 -5.59 -15.02 19.94
CA PRO A 3 -4.22 -15.21 19.50
C PRO A 3 -3.35 -14.17 20.22
N VAL A 4 -2.31 -14.66 20.88
CA VAL A 4 -1.24 -13.84 21.45
C VAL A 4 -0.62 -13.06 20.30
N LEU A 5 -0.86 -11.74 20.25
CA LEU A 5 -0.06 -10.83 19.43
C LEU A 5 1.39 -10.98 19.90
N ARG A 6 2.18 -11.80 19.21
CA ARG A 6 3.63 -11.72 19.30
C ARG A 6 3.99 -10.33 18.80
N VAL A 7 4.44 -9.48 19.72
CA VAL A 7 5.16 -8.26 19.36
C VAL A 7 6.39 -8.74 18.59
N LEU A 8 6.29 -8.69 17.26
CA LEU A 8 7.40 -9.04 16.37
C LEU A 8 8.42 -7.92 16.47
N SER A 9 9.57 -8.25 17.07
CA SER A 9 10.86 -7.60 16.93
C SER A 9 11.02 -6.14 17.41
N THR A 10 11.95 -5.96 18.36
CA THR A 10 12.52 -4.67 18.78
C THR A 10 13.65 -4.18 17.86
N ARG A 11 13.81 -4.74 16.65
CA ARG A 11 14.76 -4.21 15.65
C ARG A 11 14.15 -2.99 14.97
N SER A 12 14.94 -1.97 14.68
CA SER A 12 14.49 -0.87 13.81
C SER A 12 14.28 -1.42 12.40
N GLU A 13 13.08 -1.89 12.11
CA GLU A 13 12.72 -2.34 10.76
C GLU A 13 12.79 -1.13 9.82
N LYS A 14 13.67 -1.20 8.83
CA LYS A 14 13.76 -0.15 7.81
C LYS A 14 12.57 -0.31 6.86
N ILE A 15 11.56 0.55 7.04
CA ILE A 15 10.36 0.60 6.19
C ILE A 15 10.50 1.76 5.21
N VAL A 16 10.28 1.49 3.92
CA VAL A 16 10.36 2.49 2.84
C VAL A 16 8.99 2.76 2.25
N ASN A 17 8.60 4.03 2.17
CA ASN A 17 7.35 4.43 1.51
C ASN A 17 7.60 4.70 0.01
N LEU A 18 7.00 3.86 -0.82
CA LEU A 18 7.04 3.92 -2.29
C LEU A 18 5.75 4.53 -2.87
N THR A 19 5.00 5.28 -2.06
CA THR A 19 3.88 6.12 -2.52
C THR A 19 4.36 7.57 -2.73
N PRO A 20 3.68 8.38 -3.56
CA PRO A 20 4.11 9.75 -3.83
C PRO A 20 3.81 10.73 -2.68
N HIS A 21 3.12 10.29 -1.63
CA HIS A 21 2.67 11.13 -0.53
C HIS A 21 3.19 10.62 0.81
N ILE A 22 3.26 11.51 1.79
CA ILE A 22 3.54 11.12 3.17
C ILE A 22 2.41 10.22 3.65
N VAL A 23 2.75 9.04 4.16
CA VAL A 23 1.80 8.16 4.84
C VAL A 23 1.83 8.49 6.33
N ARG A 24 0.70 8.98 6.85
CA ARG A 24 0.52 9.29 8.27
C ARG A 24 -0.32 8.21 8.93
N VAL A 25 0.23 7.59 9.98
CA VAL A 25 -0.46 6.57 10.78
C VAL A 25 -0.66 7.10 12.20
N PHE A 26 -1.92 7.24 12.59
CA PHE A 26 -2.36 7.63 13.92
C PHE A 26 -2.41 6.41 14.83
N VAL A 27 -1.52 6.33 15.82
CA VAL A 27 -1.48 5.22 16.77
C VAL A 27 -2.19 5.63 18.05
N ASP A 28 -3.29 4.95 18.38
CA ASP A 28 -4.07 5.25 19.58
C ASP A 28 -3.21 5.13 20.84
N GLY A 29 -3.31 6.12 21.73
CA GLY A 29 -2.52 6.18 22.95
C GLY A 29 -1.10 6.73 22.79
N GLN A 30 -0.67 7.08 21.56
CA GLN A 30 0.58 7.79 21.33
C GLN A 30 0.36 9.29 21.18
N HIS A 31 1.30 10.07 21.69
CA HIS A 31 1.27 11.54 21.62
C HIS A 31 1.56 12.07 20.21
N SER A 32 2.18 11.25 19.35
CA SER A 32 2.63 11.63 18.02
C SER A 32 2.28 10.58 16.98
N ASP A 33 1.91 11.04 15.79
CA ASP A 33 1.66 10.19 14.63
C ASP A 33 2.96 9.59 14.10
N VAL A 34 2.88 8.40 13.51
CA VAL A 34 4.00 7.82 12.75
C VAL A 34 3.92 8.34 11.31
N LEU A 35 4.99 8.99 10.85
CA LEU A 35 5.10 9.53 9.50
C LEU A 35 6.09 8.71 8.68
N TYR A 36 5.64 8.23 7.53
CA TYR A 36 6.51 7.60 6.53
C TYR A 36 6.65 8.56 5.34
N PRO A 37 7.75 9.32 5.24
CA PRO A 37 7.96 10.25 4.14
C PRO A 37 8.12 9.50 2.81
N ALA A 38 7.69 10.11 1.71
CA ALA A 38 7.91 9.54 0.38
C ALA A 38 9.42 9.36 0.14
N SER A 39 9.82 8.20 -0.36
CA SER A 39 11.23 7.85 -0.56
C SER A 39 11.88 8.56 -1.75
N GLY A 40 11.09 9.19 -2.62
CA GLY A 40 11.54 9.71 -3.91
C GLY A 40 11.41 8.69 -5.05
N THR A 41 11.34 7.39 -4.74
CA THR A 41 11.00 6.32 -5.68
C THR A 41 9.53 5.92 -5.50
N GLU A 42 8.77 5.88 -6.59
CA GLU A 42 7.37 5.48 -6.58
C GLU A 42 7.20 4.09 -7.18
N ALA A 43 6.53 3.19 -6.45
CA ALA A 43 6.08 1.94 -7.02
C ALA A 43 4.76 2.15 -7.75
N ARG A 44 4.71 1.81 -9.04
CA ARG A 44 3.53 2.01 -9.88
C ARG A 44 3.24 0.79 -10.72
N CYS A 45 1.97 0.39 -10.80
CA CYS A 45 1.58 -0.66 -11.73
C CYS A 45 1.66 -0.16 -13.18
N SER A 46 2.31 -0.94 -14.04
CA SER A 46 2.16 -0.81 -15.49
C SER A 46 0.80 -1.37 -15.90
N SER A 47 0.16 -0.78 -16.89
CA SER A 47 -1.17 -1.20 -17.32
C SER A 47 -1.39 -1.11 -18.81
N VAL A 48 -2.28 -1.97 -19.32
CA VAL A 48 -2.79 -1.84 -20.70
C VAL A 48 -3.80 -0.70 -20.75
N GLN A 49 -3.78 0.08 -21.83
CA GLN A 49 -4.77 1.12 -22.06
C GLN A 49 -6.18 0.51 -22.14
N GLN A 50 -7.10 1.06 -21.34
CA GLN A 50 -8.51 0.66 -21.39
C GLN A 50 -9.09 0.99 -22.77
N ARG A 51 -10.02 0.14 -23.25
CA ARG A 51 -10.72 0.34 -24.52
C ARG A 51 -12.21 0.55 -24.27
N PRO A 52 -12.88 1.42 -25.04
CA PRO A 52 -14.33 1.57 -24.96
C PRO A 52 -15.00 0.28 -25.44
N LEU A 53 -16.07 -0.13 -24.75
CA LEU A 53 -16.87 -1.32 -25.10
C LEU A 53 -18.19 -0.92 -25.73
N TYR A 54 -19.01 -0.16 -25.00
CA TYR A 54 -20.34 0.32 -25.44
C TYR A 54 -20.81 1.47 -24.54
N GLN A 55 -22.03 1.97 -24.76
CA GLN A 55 -22.70 2.93 -23.88
C GLN A 55 -23.99 2.34 -23.32
N LEU A 56 -24.27 2.57 -22.04
CA LEU A 56 -25.56 2.29 -21.42
C LEU A 56 -26.56 3.41 -21.76
N LYS A 57 -27.82 3.25 -21.31
CA LYS A 57 -28.82 4.33 -21.36
C LYS A 57 -28.28 5.61 -20.72
N ASN A 58 -28.62 6.76 -21.28
CA ASN A 58 -28.12 8.08 -20.89
C ASN A 58 -26.63 8.31 -21.21
N ASN A 59 -26.09 7.65 -22.24
CA ASN A 59 -24.73 7.84 -22.74
C ASN A 59 -23.61 7.55 -21.72
N VAL A 60 -23.86 6.68 -20.74
CA VAL A 60 -22.82 6.30 -19.76
C VAL A 60 -21.81 5.36 -20.46
N PRO A 61 -20.53 5.75 -20.60
CA PRO A 61 -19.57 4.94 -21.32
C PRO A 61 -19.10 3.75 -20.48
N VAL A 62 -19.04 2.58 -21.10
CA VAL A 62 -18.51 1.36 -20.50
C VAL A 62 -17.19 1.02 -21.16
N TRP A 63 -16.15 0.79 -20.37
CA TRP A 63 -14.79 0.50 -20.82
C TRP A 63 -14.34 -0.87 -20.29
N THR A 64 -13.29 -1.43 -20.87
CA THR A 64 -12.62 -2.62 -20.32
C THR A 64 -12.10 -2.33 -18.90
N PRO A 65 -11.99 -3.34 -18.02
CA PRO A 65 -11.31 -3.17 -16.75
C PRO A 65 -9.85 -2.74 -16.93
N GLN A 66 -9.25 -2.23 -15.87
CA GLN A 66 -7.83 -1.94 -15.82
C GLN A 66 -7.07 -3.27 -15.69
N ASP A 67 -6.23 -3.60 -16.68
CA ASP A 67 -5.34 -4.76 -16.60
C ASP A 67 -3.92 -4.30 -16.23
N PHE A 68 -3.43 -4.76 -15.08
CA PHE A 68 -2.07 -4.49 -14.61
C PHE A 68 -1.11 -5.57 -15.09
N THR A 69 -0.04 -5.16 -15.76
CA THR A 69 0.91 -6.07 -16.45
C THR A 69 2.28 -6.12 -15.80
N GLY A 70 2.56 -5.20 -14.88
CA GLY A 70 3.88 -5.06 -14.27
C GLY A 70 3.84 -4.09 -13.10
N VAL A 71 4.99 -3.96 -12.45
CA VAL A 71 5.24 -2.93 -11.45
C VAL A 71 6.62 -2.33 -11.71
N THR A 72 6.74 -1.02 -11.59
CA THR A 72 8.02 -0.30 -11.64
C THR A 72 8.39 0.21 -10.25
N GLY A 73 9.64 0.66 -10.05
CA GLY A 73 10.10 1.25 -8.78
C GLY A 73 10.42 0.26 -7.65
N ILE A 74 10.26 -1.05 -7.89
CA ILE A 74 10.59 -2.11 -6.91
C ILE A 74 12.08 -2.50 -6.96
N ASP A 75 12.71 -2.37 -8.14
CA ASP A 75 14.10 -2.78 -8.33
C ASP A 75 15.12 -1.87 -7.66
N GLU A 76 14.70 -0.70 -7.19
CA GLU A 76 15.55 0.27 -6.47
C GLU A 76 15.58 0.04 -4.94
N ILE A 77 14.76 -0.88 -4.42
CA ILE A 77 14.73 -1.19 -2.98
C ILE A 77 16.08 -1.75 -2.53
N GLY A 78 16.69 -1.13 -1.51
CA GLY A 78 17.96 -1.58 -0.91
C GLY A 78 17.81 -2.91 -0.16
N ALA A 79 18.90 -3.68 -0.08
CA ALA A 79 18.92 -4.98 0.60
C ALA A 79 18.74 -4.90 2.14
N ASP A 80 18.88 -3.70 2.71
CA ASP A 80 18.69 -3.42 4.14
C ASP A 80 17.24 -3.02 4.50
N VAL A 81 16.35 -2.95 3.49
CA VAL A 81 14.92 -2.69 3.67
C VAL A 81 14.21 -3.96 4.14
N HIS A 82 13.33 -3.82 5.12
CA HIS A 82 12.58 -4.94 5.73
C HIS A 82 11.11 -4.91 5.32
N GLY A 83 10.59 -3.72 5.00
CA GLY A 83 9.22 -3.56 4.54
C GLY A 83 9.04 -2.37 3.62
N ILE A 84 7.99 -2.42 2.80
CA ILE A 84 7.61 -1.32 1.92
C ILE A 84 6.16 -0.93 2.13
N ILE A 85 5.87 0.36 2.02
CA ILE A 85 4.51 0.89 1.95
C ILE A 85 4.24 1.25 0.50
N VAL A 86 3.17 0.69 -0.07
CA VAL A 86 2.76 0.89 -1.46
C VAL A 86 1.26 1.20 -1.52
N SER A 87 0.77 1.60 -2.70
CA SER A 87 -0.67 1.73 -2.93
C SER A 87 -1.34 0.35 -3.00
N MET A 88 -2.64 0.29 -2.70
CA MET A 88 -3.41 -0.96 -2.73
C MET A 88 -3.30 -1.73 -4.07
N PRO A 89 -3.40 -1.10 -5.26
CA PRO A 89 -3.24 -1.83 -6.53
C PRO A 89 -1.86 -2.48 -6.67
N VAL A 90 -0.80 -1.79 -6.24
CA VAL A 90 0.57 -2.33 -6.25
C VAL A 90 0.68 -3.49 -5.28
N ALA A 91 0.15 -3.37 -4.06
CA ALA A 91 0.17 -4.44 -3.06
C ALA A 91 -0.55 -5.70 -3.56
N GLN A 92 -1.71 -5.54 -4.18
CA GLN A 92 -2.48 -6.64 -4.76
C GLN A 92 -1.71 -7.34 -5.89
N TYR A 93 -1.15 -6.57 -6.83
CA TYR A 93 -0.36 -7.10 -7.92
C TYR A 93 0.89 -7.85 -7.42
N LEU A 94 1.64 -7.27 -6.47
CA LEU A 94 2.83 -7.89 -5.89
C LEU A 94 2.52 -9.22 -5.18
N ARG A 95 1.39 -9.28 -4.46
CA ARG A 95 0.93 -10.50 -3.78
C ARG A 95 0.64 -11.62 -4.77
N GLU A 96 0.04 -11.30 -5.92
CA GLU A 96 -0.34 -12.28 -6.94
C GLU A 96 0.83 -12.72 -7.81
N ALA A 97 1.68 -11.78 -8.23
CA ALA A 97 2.80 -12.03 -9.14
C ALA A 97 4.03 -12.69 -8.48
N ARG A 98 4.07 -12.79 -7.14
CA ARG A 98 5.16 -13.42 -6.37
C ARG A 98 6.56 -12.93 -6.76
N PHE A 99 6.77 -11.62 -6.80
CA PHE A 99 8.06 -11.02 -7.14
C PHE A 99 9.19 -11.53 -6.22
N PRO A 100 10.30 -12.10 -6.76
CA PRO A 100 11.38 -12.64 -5.94
C PRO A 100 11.96 -11.62 -4.96
N LYS A 101 12.10 -10.36 -5.37
CA LYS A 101 12.64 -9.29 -4.52
C LYS A 101 11.71 -8.93 -3.35
N ILE A 102 10.41 -9.14 -3.52
CA ILE A 102 9.40 -8.92 -2.48
C ILE A 102 9.31 -10.10 -1.51
N SER A 103 9.75 -11.30 -1.91
CA SER A 103 9.63 -12.52 -1.08
C SER A 103 10.26 -12.43 0.32
N ARG A 104 11.13 -11.45 0.55
CA ARG A 104 11.83 -11.20 1.82
C ARG A 104 11.35 -9.95 2.55
N LEU A 105 10.33 -9.27 2.03
CA LEU A 105 9.86 -7.97 2.53
C LEU A 105 8.43 -8.07 3.01
N TYR A 106 8.10 -7.33 4.06
CA TYR A 106 6.71 -7.02 4.35
C TYR A 106 6.17 -6.01 3.32
N VAL A 107 4.95 -6.24 2.83
CA VAL A 107 4.25 -5.31 1.94
C VAL A 107 3.05 -4.74 2.66
N TYR A 108 3.10 -3.44 2.93
CA TYR A 108 2.08 -2.69 3.64
C TYR A 108 1.31 -1.76 2.69
N CYS A 109 0.06 -1.48 3.03
CA CYS A 109 -0.75 -0.43 2.45
C CYS A 109 -1.41 0.38 3.58
N PRO A 110 -1.54 1.72 3.47
CA PRO A 110 -2.40 2.47 4.37
C PRO A 110 -3.83 1.92 4.30
N ASP A 111 -4.44 1.65 5.45
CA ASP A 111 -5.83 1.18 5.47
C ASP A 111 -6.80 2.35 5.26
N THR A 112 -7.38 2.40 4.06
CA THR A 112 -8.34 3.44 3.69
C THR A 112 -9.79 3.02 3.92
N SER A 113 -10.05 1.97 4.71
CA SER A 113 -11.41 1.58 5.10
C SER A 113 -12.11 2.67 5.96
N PRO A 114 -13.46 2.74 5.97
CA PRO A 114 -14.18 3.77 6.72
C PRO A 114 -13.83 3.84 8.22
N ASP A 115 -13.55 2.70 8.86
CA ASP A 115 -13.16 2.59 10.27
C ASP A 115 -11.68 2.90 10.52
N ALA A 116 -10.84 2.83 9.48
CA ALA A 116 -9.40 3.02 9.60
C ALA A 116 -8.91 4.40 9.18
N VAL A 117 -9.71 5.22 8.49
CA VAL A 117 -9.31 6.59 8.13
C VAL A 117 -9.57 7.59 9.26
N ARG A 118 -8.66 8.56 9.41
CA ARG A 118 -8.92 9.79 10.17
C ARG A 118 -9.19 10.91 9.18
N ARG A 119 -10.23 11.69 9.46
CA ARG A 119 -10.64 12.83 8.64
C ARG A 119 -10.50 14.14 9.42
N ASP A 120 -10.27 15.23 8.70
CA ASP A 120 -10.39 16.59 9.24
C ASP A 120 -11.88 17.01 9.34
N ASP A 121 -12.12 18.22 9.85
CA ASP A 121 -13.45 18.78 10.02
C ASP A 121 -14.21 19.00 8.70
N ASP A 122 -13.47 19.12 7.59
CA ASP A 122 -14.01 19.20 6.23
C ASP A 122 -14.25 17.81 5.59
N GLY A 123 -14.00 16.74 6.35
CA GLY A 123 -14.18 15.36 5.89
C GLY A 123 -13.07 14.83 4.98
N ARG A 124 -11.95 15.54 4.80
CA ARG A 124 -10.80 15.06 4.02
C ARG A 124 -9.99 14.04 4.81
N VAL A 125 -9.49 13.01 4.15
CA VAL A 125 -8.61 12.01 4.79
C VAL A 125 -7.25 12.63 5.07
N VAL A 126 -6.85 12.66 6.35
CA VAL A 126 -5.56 13.19 6.81
C VAL A 126 -4.56 12.10 7.18
N GLY A 127 -4.99 10.83 7.18
CA GLY A 127 -4.15 9.67 7.41
C GLY A 127 -4.99 8.45 7.83
N THR A 128 -4.33 7.40 8.28
CA THR A 128 -4.97 6.13 8.67
C THR A 128 -4.63 5.77 10.11
N ARG A 129 -5.39 4.86 10.73
CA ARG A 129 -5.13 4.34 12.08
C ARG A 129 -4.21 3.12 12.08
N ARG A 130 -4.10 2.47 10.92
CA ARG A 130 -3.32 1.24 10.74
C ARG A 130 -2.83 1.08 9.32
N LEU A 131 -1.87 0.17 9.16
CA LEU A 131 -1.45 -0.40 7.89
C LEU A 131 -2.05 -1.80 7.74
N VAL A 132 -2.35 -2.20 6.52
CA VAL A 132 -2.73 -3.57 6.16
C VAL A 132 -1.53 -4.27 5.56
N VAL A 133 -1.26 -5.50 6.01
CA VAL A 133 -0.25 -6.36 5.40
C VAL A 133 -0.87 -7.17 4.25
N TYR A 134 -0.29 -7.07 3.07
CA TYR A 134 -0.69 -7.82 1.88
C TYR A 134 0.21 -9.02 1.60
N TYR A 135 1.46 -8.92 2.02
CA TYR A 135 2.44 -9.98 1.93
C TYR A 135 3.38 -9.91 3.13
N GLN A 136 3.72 -11.06 3.68
CA GLN A 136 4.73 -11.23 4.70
C GLN A 136 5.70 -12.33 4.23
N PRO A 137 7.01 -12.18 4.45
CA PRO A 137 7.97 -13.23 4.16
C PRO A 137 7.63 -14.48 4.98
N THR A 138 7.74 -15.65 4.37
CA THR A 138 7.71 -16.94 5.08
C THR A 138 9.14 -17.28 5.50
N ASP A 139 9.36 -17.42 6.81
CA ASP A 139 10.63 -17.91 7.38
C ASP A 139 11.04 -19.29 6.85
#